data_AF-A0A524BDX5-F1
#
_entry.id   AF-A0A524BDX5-F1
#
_cell.length_a   1.000
_cell.length_b   1.000
_cell.length_c   1.000
_cell.angle_alpha   90.00
_cell.angle_beta   90.00
_cell.angle_gamma   90.00
#
_symmetry.space_group_name_H-M   'P 1'
#
loop_
_entity.id
_entity.type
_entity.pdbx_description
1 polymer ?
#
loop_
_entity_poly.entity_id
_entity_poly.type
_entity_poly.pdbx_seq_one_letter_code
_entity_poly.pdbx_strand_id
1 'polypeptide(L)'
;MLNNLKVGTKLALGFALTILALIIVAALGLSRISSIAGEVNVMVNDRFPKVVWANDIIDNVNVVARAIRNTLLVKSEDETKREMDRIIDARKIISDRLEKLEKSIVSEDGKAKLKVIKEARSVYVGYQDKFLELLKAGKKDEALSLMLGDLRKSQAAYLTSINDLIAFQTSLMEKAGKEAGELADSTKTLLVTMSVLAVVLSVLFAFLITRSLTRPINEVSGAAKKMASGDFNFKLESNAKDEVGEVVRAVASVQHAVQAMTADANLLAQAAVEGKLATRADASKHQGDFQKIVVGVNNTLDAVIGPLNVAANYVDRISKGDIPAKITDSYNGDFNLIKNNLNTCIDAVNKLVADANTLSKAAVEGRLAT
;
A
#
# COMPACT_ATOMS: atom_id res chain seq x y z
N MET A 1 -4.17 -7.26 14.93
CA MET A 1 -3.10 -7.78 14.04
C MET A 1 -2.00 -6.75 13.76
N LEU A 2 -2.31 -5.49 13.42
CA LEU A 2 -1.28 -4.49 13.04
C LEU A 2 -0.25 -4.13 14.13
N ASN A 3 -0.56 -4.27 15.42
CA ASN A 3 0.36 -3.89 16.52
C ASN A 3 1.55 -4.85 16.73
N ASN A 4 1.59 -5.98 16.00
CA ASN A 4 2.66 -6.96 16.12
C ASN A 4 3.58 -7.01 14.88
N LEU A 5 3.28 -6.21 13.86
CA LEU A 5 4.09 -6.15 12.65
C LEU A 5 5.19 -5.11 12.81
N LYS A 6 6.36 -5.39 12.22
CA LYS A 6 7.45 -4.42 12.14
C LYS A 6 7.01 -3.15 11.41
N VAL A 7 7.50 -1.98 11.82
CA VAL A 7 7.13 -0.69 11.20
C VAL A 7 7.35 -0.70 9.68
N GLY A 8 8.52 -1.21 9.24
CA GLY A 8 8.83 -1.34 7.82
C GLY A 8 7.83 -2.21 7.07
N THR A 9 7.40 -3.33 7.66
CA THR A 9 6.38 -4.21 7.07
C THR A 9 5.01 -3.54 6.99
N LYS A 10 4.60 -2.75 7.99
CA LYS A 10 3.32 -2.01 7.95
C LYS A 10 3.31 -1.01 6.79
N LEU A 11 4.38 -0.23 6.65
CA LEU A 11 4.52 0.76 5.58
C LEU A 11 4.56 0.08 4.21
N ALA A 12 5.37 -0.97 4.07
CA ALA A 12 5.48 -1.74 2.84
C ALA A 12 4.12 -2.35 2.42
N LEU A 13 3.36 -2.92 3.36
CA LEU A 13 2.01 -3.42 3.09
C LEU A 13 1.05 -2.30 2.65
N GLY A 14 1.11 -1.14 3.29
CA GLY A 14 0.32 0.03 2.90
C GLY A 14 0.58 0.44 1.45
N PHE A 15 1.85 0.63 1.08
CA PHE A 15 2.24 0.99 -0.29
C PHE A 15 1.99 -0.13 -1.30
N ALA A 16 2.24 -1.39 -0.92
CA ALA A 16 1.98 -2.52 -1.80
C ALA A 16 0.49 -2.64 -2.12
N LEU A 17 -0.39 -2.39 -1.14
CA LEU A 17 -1.83 -2.39 -1.37
C LEU A 17 -2.26 -1.29 -2.34
N THR A 18 -1.72 -0.07 -2.20
CA THR A 18 -2.07 1.05 -3.10
C THR A 18 -1.56 0.81 -4.52
N ILE A 19 -0.31 0.33 -4.65
CA ILE A 19 0.28 -0.01 -5.95
C ILE A 19 -0.50 -1.16 -6.60
N LEU A 20 -0.85 -2.21 -5.85
CA LEU A 20 -1.64 -3.32 -6.36
C LEU A 20 -3.01 -2.86 -6.86
N ALA A 21 -3.69 -1.99 -6.10
CA ALA A 21 -4.97 -1.43 -6.52
C ALA A 21 -4.84 -0.61 -7.82
N LEU A 22 -3.79 0.20 -7.96
CA LEU A 22 -3.51 0.96 -9.18
C LEU A 22 -3.23 0.04 -10.37
N ILE A 23 -2.43 -1.03 -10.18
CA ILE A 23 -2.14 -2.01 -11.22
C ILE A 23 -3.42 -2.72 -11.67
N ILE A 24 -4.29 -3.12 -10.74
CA ILE A 24 -5.57 -3.77 -11.06
C ILE A 24 -6.46 -2.83 -11.88
N VAL A 25 -6.61 -1.57 -11.46
CA VAL A 25 -7.40 -0.57 -12.18
C VAL A 25 -6.83 -0.34 -13.59
N ALA A 26 -5.51 -0.20 -13.72
CA ALA A 26 -4.86 -0.01 -15.01
C ALA A 26 -5.02 -1.24 -15.93
N ALA A 27 -4.81 -2.45 -15.40
CA ALA A 27 -4.94 -3.69 -16.17
C ALA A 27 -6.37 -3.91 -16.66
N LEU A 28 -7.37 -3.67 -15.80
CA LEU A 28 -8.79 -3.74 -16.18
C LEU A 28 -9.13 -2.69 -17.24
N GLY A 29 -8.65 -1.45 -17.07
CA GLY A 29 -8.87 -0.39 -18.04
C GLY A 29 -8.29 -0.73 -19.42
N LEU A 30 -7.04 -1.18 -19.46
CA LEU A 30 -6.36 -1.57 -20.70
C LEU A 30 -7.07 -2.76 -21.37
N SER A 31 -7.43 -3.80 -20.61
CA SER A 31 -8.13 -4.97 -21.15
C SER A 31 -9.46 -4.58 -21.81
N ARG A 32 -10.25 -3.72 -21.16
CA ARG A 32 -11.55 -3.27 -21.70
C ARG A 32 -11.40 -2.36 -22.91
N ILE A 33 -10.42 -1.46 -22.91
CA ILE A 33 -10.11 -0.62 -24.08
C ILE A 33 -9.71 -1.50 -25.27
N SER A 34 -8.91 -2.55 -25.06
CA SER A 34 -8.55 -3.49 -26.13
C SER A 34 -9.77 -4.24 -26.67
N SER A 35 -10.74 -4.62 -25.83
CA SER A 35 -12.01 -5.23 -26.29
C SER A 35 -12.81 -4.27 -27.18
N ILE A 36 -12.98 -3.01 -26.75
CA ILE A 36 -13.68 -1.99 -27.55
C ILE A 36 -12.97 -1.74 -28.88
N ALA A 37 -11.64 -1.62 -28.86
CA ALA A 37 -10.85 -1.46 -30.08
C ALA A 37 -11.02 -2.65 -31.04
N GLY A 38 -11.13 -3.87 -30.52
CA GLY A 38 -11.43 -5.06 -31.30
C GLY A 38 -12.79 -5.00 -32.00
N GLU A 39 -13.85 -4.62 -31.28
CA GLU A 39 -15.20 -4.47 -31.86
C GLU A 39 -15.24 -3.37 -32.92
N VAL A 40 -14.63 -2.21 -32.66
CA VAL A 40 -14.52 -1.13 -33.65
C VAL A 40 -13.77 -1.60 -34.90
N ASN A 41 -12.69 -2.37 -34.72
CA ASN A 41 -11.94 -2.94 -35.83
C ASN A 41 -12.80 -3.89 -36.68
N VAL A 42 -13.62 -4.74 -36.08
CA VAL A 42 -14.58 -5.59 -36.81
C VAL A 42 -15.62 -4.74 -37.54
N MET A 43 -16.15 -3.69 -36.92
CA MET A 43 -17.10 -2.80 -37.59
C MET A 43 -16.49 -2.12 -38.83
N VAL A 44 -15.27 -1.59 -38.71
CA VAL A 44 -14.62 -0.80 -39.77
C VAL A 44 -14.00 -1.67 -40.86
N ASN A 45 -13.34 -2.78 -40.50
CA ASN A 45 -12.56 -3.59 -41.43
C ASN A 45 -13.27 -4.86 -41.90
N ASP A 46 -14.40 -5.23 -41.29
CA ASP A 46 -15.17 -6.41 -41.71
C ASP A 46 -16.61 -6.05 -42.13
N ARG A 47 -17.39 -5.39 -41.27
CA ARG A 47 -18.83 -5.14 -41.56
C ARG A 47 -19.08 -3.99 -42.52
N PHE A 48 -18.41 -2.86 -42.33
CA PHE A 48 -18.59 -1.67 -43.17
C PHE A 48 -18.23 -1.91 -44.65
N PRO A 49 -17.12 -2.59 -45.02
CA PRO A 49 -16.81 -2.90 -46.41
C PRO A 49 -17.89 -3.75 -47.10
N LYS A 50 -18.55 -4.66 -46.39
CA LYS A 50 -19.65 -5.47 -46.93
C LYS A 50 -20.85 -4.61 -47.33
N VAL A 51 -21.19 -3.61 -46.52
CA VAL A 51 -22.24 -2.65 -46.85
C VAL A 51 -21.86 -1.83 -48.09
N VAL A 52 -20.60 -1.38 -48.17
CA VAL A 52 -20.09 -0.63 -49.33
C VAL A 52 -20.16 -1.49 -50.60
N TRP A 53 -19.68 -2.74 -50.57
CA TRP A 53 -19.73 -3.64 -51.74
C TRP A 53 -21.16 -3.96 -52.15
N ALA A 54 -22.09 -4.12 -51.20
CA ALA A 54 -23.50 -4.31 -51.50
C ALA A 54 -24.12 -3.09 -52.21
N ASN A 55 -23.79 -1.87 -51.76
CA ASN A 55 -24.22 -0.64 -52.44
C ASN A 55 -23.57 -0.51 -53.84
N ASP A 56 -22.28 -0.82 -53.99
CA ASP A 56 -21.62 -0.86 -55.30
C ASP A 56 -22.34 -1.81 -56.27
N ILE A 57 -22.86 -2.95 -55.79
CA ILE A 57 -23.66 -3.87 -56.61
C ILE A 57 -24.98 -3.20 -57.03
N ILE A 58 -25.71 -2.56 -56.11
CA ILE A 58 -26.95 -1.83 -56.43
C ILE A 58 -26.70 -0.77 -57.51
N ASP A 59 -25.65 0.03 -57.36
CA ASP A 59 -25.30 1.08 -58.30
C ASP A 59 -25.01 0.52 -59.70
N ASN A 60 -24.25 -0.57 -59.78
CA ASN A 60 -23.94 -1.21 -61.05
C ASN A 60 -25.13 -1.96 -61.66
N VAL A 61 -26.04 -2.52 -60.85
CA VAL A 61 -27.31 -3.07 -61.35
C VAL A 61 -28.14 -1.96 -62.00
N ASN A 62 -28.16 -0.77 -61.40
CA ASN A 62 -28.83 0.39 -61.98
C ASN A 62 -28.12 0.92 -63.24
N VAL A 63 -26.78 0.85 -63.32
CA VAL A 63 -26.03 1.12 -64.56
C VAL A 63 -26.46 0.16 -65.66
N VAL A 64 -26.49 -1.14 -65.39
CA VAL A 64 -26.92 -2.15 -66.37
C VAL A 64 -28.34 -1.88 -66.84
N ALA A 65 -29.28 -1.62 -65.94
CA ALA A 65 -30.67 -1.33 -66.30
C ALA A 65 -30.79 -0.07 -67.19
N ARG A 66 -30.02 1.00 -66.89
CA ARG A 66 -29.98 2.20 -67.73
C ARG A 66 -29.37 1.92 -69.10
N ALA A 67 -28.27 1.18 -69.16
CA ALA A 67 -27.61 0.84 -70.41
C ALA A 67 -28.50 -0.04 -71.31
N ILE A 68 -29.15 -1.06 -70.73
CA ILE A 68 -30.17 -1.88 -71.41
C ILE A 68 -31.24 -0.99 -72.03
N ARG A 69 -31.82 -0.06 -71.25
CA ARG A 69 -32.83 0.87 -71.77
C ARG A 69 -32.27 1.73 -72.91
N ASN A 70 -31.06 2.26 -72.76
CA ASN A 70 -30.43 3.12 -73.76
C ASN A 70 -30.19 2.39 -75.08
N THR A 71 -29.89 1.08 -75.07
CA THR A 71 -29.72 0.29 -76.32
C THR A 71 -30.98 0.27 -77.20
N LEU A 72 -32.17 0.49 -76.63
CA LEU A 72 -33.41 0.61 -77.41
C LEU A 72 -33.67 2.03 -77.93
N LEU A 73 -33.04 3.04 -77.33
CA LEU A 73 -33.29 4.46 -77.60
C LEU A 73 -32.28 5.08 -78.56
N VAL A 74 -31.03 4.64 -78.50
CA VAL A 74 -29.96 5.13 -79.39
C VAL A 74 -30.20 4.67 -80.81
N LYS A 75 -29.79 5.50 -81.77
CA LYS A 75 -30.04 5.29 -83.20
C LYS A 75 -28.82 4.74 -83.94
N SER A 76 -27.61 5.00 -83.42
CA SER A 76 -26.36 4.55 -84.00
C SER A 76 -25.94 3.17 -83.49
N GLU A 77 -25.40 2.34 -84.38
CA GLU A 77 -24.81 1.05 -84.01
C GLU A 77 -23.60 1.23 -83.08
N ASP A 78 -22.78 2.27 -83.29
CA ASP A 78 -21.64 2.58 -82.43
C ASP A 78 -22.06 2.96 -81.01
N GLU A 79 -23.15 3.72 -80.87
CA GLU A 79 -23.73 4.06 -79.56
C GLU A 79 -24.33 2.83 -78.88
N THR A 80 -25.00 1.96 -79.64
CA THR A 80 -25.53 0.69 -79.13
C THR A 80 -24.40 -0.18 -78.57
N LYS A 81 -23.29 -0.28 -79.31
CA LYS A 81 -22.11 -1.04 -78.88
C LYS A 81 -21.51 -0.47 -77.59
N ARG A 82 -21.38 0.84 -77.46
CA ARG A 82 -20.89 1.48 -76.23
C ARG A 82 -21.77 1.18 -75.01
N GLU A 83 -23.09 1.18 -75.17
CA GLU A 83 -24.00 0.81 -74.08
C GLU A 83 -23.91 -0.69 -73.77
N MET A 84 -23.69 -1.56 -74.77
CA MET A 84 -23.41 -2.98 -74.53
C MET A 84 -22.10 -3.20 -73.75
N ASP A 85 -21.03 -2.46 -74.08
CA ASP A 85 -19.76 -2.53 -73.35
C ASP A 85 -19.94 -2.08 -71.88
N ARG A 86 -20.72 -1.02 -71.64
CA ARG A 86 -21.09 -0.59 -70.27
C ARG A 86 -21.81 -1.68 -69.48
N ILE A 87 -22.66 -2.48 -70.11
CA ILE A 87 -23.32 -3.62 -69.45
C ILE A 87 -22.28 -4.64 -69.01
N ILE A 88 -21.33 -4.98 -69.88
CA ILE A 88 -20.27 -5.96 -69.61
C ILE A 88 -19.38 -5.48 -68.46
N ASP A 89 -18.95 -4.22 -68.50
CA ASP A 89 -18.09 -3.64 -67.46
C ASP A 89 -18.78 -3.60 -66.10
N ALA A 90 -20.04 -3.16 -66.05
CA ALA A 90 -20.82 -3.13 -64.80
C ALA A 90 -21.06 -4.56 -64.26
N ARG A 91 -21.32 -5.54 -65.13
CA ARG A 91 -21.43 -6.96 -64.75
C ARG A 91 -20.13 -7.48 -64.14
N LYS A 92 -18.97 -7.07 -64.65
CA LYS A 92 -17.65 -7.44 -64.11
C LYS A 92 -17.44 -6.89 -62.70
N ILE A 93 -17.81 -5.63 -62.46
CA ILE A 93 -17.76 -5.02 -61.13
C ILE A 93 -18.67 -5.76 -60.16
N ILE A 94 -19.91 -6.07 -60.56
CA ILE A 94 -20.86 -6.84 -59.74
C ILE A 94 -20.28 -8.21 -59.36
N SER A 95 -19.68 -8.93 -60.31
CA SER A 95 -19.03 -10.22 -60.03
C SER A 95 -17.91 -10.09 -59.01
N ASP A 96 -17.02 -9.10 -59.15
CA ASP A 96 -15.91 -8.86 -58.20
C ASP A 96 -16.44 -8.55 -56.80
N ARG A 97 -17.47 -7.70 -56.67
CA ARG A 97 -18.07 -7.36 -55.37
C ARG A 97 -18.77 -8.54 -54.72
N LEU A 98 -19.46 -9.37 -55.50
CA LEU A 98 -20.07 -10.59 -54.99
C LEU A 98 -19.03 -11.60 -54.51
N GLU A 99 -17.90 -11.73 -55.20
CA GLU A 99 -16.80 -12.59 -54.76
C GLU A 99 -16.21 -12.10 -53.43
N LYS A 100 -16.04 -10.78 -53.26
CA LYS A 100 -15.60 -10.19 -51.98
C LYS A 100 -16.61 -10.44 -50.85
N LEU A 101 -17.91 -10.32 -51.12
CA LEU A 101 -18.95 -10.66 -50.16
C LEU A 101 -18.93 -12.15 -49.81
N GLU A 102 -18.77 -13.03 -50.79
CA GLU A 102 -18.71 -14.49 -50.59
C GLU A 102 -17.52 -14.90 -49.72
N LYS A 103 -16.35 -14.28 -49.91
CA LYS A 103 -15.15 -14.55 -49.09
C LYS A 103 -15.24 -13.99 -47.67
N SER A 104 -16.00 -12.93 -47.45
CA SER A 104 -16.04 -12.21 -46.17
C SER A 104 -17.24 -12.55 -45.29
N ILE A 105 -18.33 -13.05 -45.86
CA ILE A 105 -19.53 -13.43 -45.11
C ILE A 105 -19.40 -14.86 -44.57
N VAL A 106 -19.20 -14.97 -43.26
CA VAL A 106 -19.04 -16.24 -42.56
C VAL A 106 -20.25 -16.67 -41.73
N SER A 107 -21.13 -15.75 -41.35
CA SER A 107 -22.32 -16.07 -40.54
C SER A 107 -23.37 -16.85 -41.34
N GLU A 108 -24.09 -17.76 -40.69
CA GLU A 108 -25.13 -18.58 -41.33
C GLU A 108 -26.24 -17.72 -41.94
N ASP A 109 -26.76 -16.74 -41.20
CA ASP A 109 -27.77 -15.80 -41.71
C ASP A 109 -27.24 -14.97 -42.89
N GLY A 110 -25.96 -14.58 -42.84
CA GLY A 110 -25.31 -13.85 -43.93
C GLY A 110 -25.20 -14.71 -45.19
N LYS A 111 -24.77 -15.97 -45.04
CA LYS A 111 -24.68 -16.92 -46.16
C LYS A 111 -26.05 -17.20 -46.77
N ALA A 112 -27.10 -17.34 -45.94
CA ALA A 112 -28.46 -17.52 -46.41
C ALA A 112 -28.92 -16.34 -47.28
N LYS A 113 -28.68 -15.10 -46.83
CA LYS A 113 -28.97 -13.88 -47.62
C LYS A 113 -28.16 -13.82 -48.91
N LEU A 114 -26.86 -14.16 -48.86
CA LEU A 114 -26.00 -14.19 -50.05
C LEU A 114 -26.48 -15.24 -51.07
N LYS A 115 -27.00 -16.39 -50.62
CA LYS A 115 -27.60 -17.39 -51.50
C LYS A 115 -28.82 -16.83 -52.24
N VAL A 116 -29.72 -16.15 -51.54
CA VAL A 116 -30.89 -15.50 -52.15
C VAL A 116 -30.47 -14.44 -53.17
N ILE A 117 -29.42 -13.66 -52.88
CA ILE A 117 -28.81 -12.70 -53.81
C ILE A 117 -28.29 -13.41 -55.07
N LYS A 118 -27.56 -14.52 -54.93
CA LYS A 118 -27.01 -15.29 -56.07
C LYS A 118 -28.13 -15.91 -56.93
N GLU A 119 -29.19 -16.41 -56.31
CA GLU A 119 -30.37 -16.95 -57.02
C GLU A 119 -31.11 -15.86 -57.78
N ALA A 120 -31.41 -14.73 -57.12
CA ALA A 120 -32.07 -13.59 -57.76
C ALA A 120 -31.22 -13.00 -58.90
N ARG A 121 -29.89 -12.95 -58.73
CA ARG A 121 -28.96 -12.55 -59.78
C ARG A 121 -29.04 -13.47 -60.98
N SER A 122 -29.04 -14.80 -60.78
CA SER A 122 -29.07 -15.77 -61.87
C SER A 122 -30.32 -15.58 -62.74
N VAL A 123 -31.48 -15.37 -62.11
CA VAL A 123 -32.74 -15.06 -62.80
C VAL A 123 -32.63 -13.75 -63.59
N TYR A 124 -32.14 -12.68 -62.95
CA TYR A 124 -32.01 -11.38 -63.60
C TYR A 124 -31.05 -11.42 -64.79
N VAL A 125 -29.87 -12.02 -64.64
CA VAL A 125 -28.88 -12.18 -65.72
C VAL A 125 -29.45 -13.02 -66.87
N GLY A 126 -30.20 -14.09 -66.57
CA GLY A 126 -30.86 -14.89 -67.61
C GLY A 126 -31.85 -14.08 -68.45
N TYR A 127 -32.61 -13.16 -67.84
CA TYR A 127 -33.47 -12.25 -68.60
C TYR A 127 -32.69 -11.19 -69.37
N GLN A 128 -31.58 -10.69 -68.83
CA GLN A 128 -30.70 -9.77 -69.55
C GLN A 128 -30.08 -10.43 -70.79
N ASP A 129 -29.68 -11.70 -70.70
CA ASP A 129 -29.08 -12.40 -71.83
C ASP A 129 -30.12 -12.64 -72.93
N LYS A 130 -31.35 -13.05 -72.57
CA LYS A 130 -32.48 -13.11 -73.52
C LYS A 130 -32.78 -11.75 -74.16
N PHE A 131 -32.70 -10.66 -73.40
CA PHE A 131 -32.89 -9.31 -73.93
C PHE A 131 -31.81 -8.98 -74.99
N LEU A 132 -30.54 -9.27 -74.71
CA LEU A 132 -29.44 -9.03 -75.65
C LEU A 132 -29.56 -9.90 -76.92
N GLU A 133 -30.06 -11.13 -76.79
CA GLU A 133 -30.35 -12.01 -77.94
C GLU A 133 -31.46 -11.44 -78.83
N LEU A 134 -32.58 -10.99 -78.23
CA LEU A 134 -33.68 -10.35 -78.97
C LEU A 134 -33.22 -9.09 -79.69
N LEU A 135 -32.37 -8.28 -79.04
CA LEU A 135 -31.80 -7.07 -79.62
C LEU A 135 -30.92 -7.40 -80.84
N LYS A 136 -30.03 -8.41 -80.73
CA LYS A 136 -29.19 -8.89 -81.84
C LYS A 136 -30.00 -9.48 -82.99
N ALA A 137 -31.13 -10.11 -82.69
CA ALA A 137 -32.06 -10.64 -83.68
C ALA A 137 -32.96 -9.56 -84.32
N GLY A 138 -32.81 -8.28 -83.94
CA GLY A 138 -33.61 -7.17 -84.46
C GLY A 138 -35.04 -7.10 -83.91
N LYS A 139 -35.40 -7.93 -82.92
CA LYS A 139 -36.74 -8.06 -82.34
C LYS A 139 -37.00 -7.02 -81.24
N LYS A 140 -36.99 -5.73 -81.60
CA LYS A 140 -37.06 -4.62 -80.62
C LYS A 140 -38.35 -4.59 -79.81
N ASP A 141 -39.51 -4.93 -80.38
CA ASP A 141 -40.78 -4.92 -79.66
C ASP A 141 -40.87 -6.02 -78.59
N GLU A 142 -40.36 -7.22 -78.92
CA GLU A 142 -40.24 -8.32 -77.95
C GLU A 142 -39.26 -7.96 -76.83
N ALA A 143 -38.11 -7.34 -77.18
CA ALA A 143 -37.13 -6.86 -76.21
C ALA A 143 -37.70 -5.76 -75.29
N LEU A 144 -38.50 -4.83 -75.82
CA LEU A 144 -39.19 -3.80 -75.06
C LEU A 144 -40.21 -4.40 -74.09
N SER A 145 -41.01 -5.35 -74.53
CA SER A 145 -41.97 -6.06 -73.68
C SER A 145 -41.27 -6.80 -72.53
N LEU A 146 -40.17 -7.50 -72.84
CA LEU A 146 -39.35 -8.18 -71.84
C LEU A 146 -38.75 -7.20 -70.82
N MET A 147 -38.24 -6.05 -71.31
CA MET A 147 -37.65 -5.01 -70.46
C MET A 147 -38.68 -4.42 -69.49
N LEU A 148 -39.88 -4.12 -69.96
CA LEU A 148 -40.95 -3.53 -69.15
C LEU A 148 -41.63 -4.55 -68.22
N GLY A 149 -41.55 -5.84 -68.55
CA GLY A 149 -42.10 -6.95 -67.78
C GLY A 149 -41.07 -7.65 -66.88
N ASP A 150 -40.70 -8.88 -67.24
CA ASP A 150 -39.94 -9.79 -66.40
C ASP A 150 -38.54 -9.28 -66.02
N LEU A 151 -37.88 -8.53 -66.90
CA LEU A 151 -36.56 -7.98 -66.63
C LEU A 151 -36.63 -6.93 -65.50
N ARG A 152 -37.64 -6.06 -65.51
CA ARG A 152 -37.88 -5.08 -64.45
C ARG A 152 -38.28 -5.75 -63.14
N LYS A 153 -39.14 -6.77 -63.18
CA LYS A 153 -39.56 -7.53 -61.99
C LYS A 153 -38.38 -8.26 -61.34
N SER A 154 -37.57 -8.95 -62.14
CA SER A 154 -36.37 -9.65 -61.65
C SER A 154 -35.30 -8.69 -61.14
N GLN A 155 -35.12 -7.51 -61.76
CA GLN A 155 -34.26 -6.45 -61.22
C GLN A 155 -34.72 -6.02 -59.83
N ALA A 156 -36.02 -5.74 -59.65
CA ALA A 156 -36.56 -5.29 -58.37
C ALA A 156 -36.38 -6.36 -57.27
N ALA A 157 -36.61 -7.63 -57.59
CA ALA A 157 -36.36 -8.74 -56.67
C ALA A 157 -34.88 -8.84 -56.28
N TYR A 158 -33.97 -8.65 -57.24
CA TYR A 158 -32.53 -8.66 -56.98
C TYR A 158 -32.07 -7.48 -56.11
N LEU A 159 -32.55 -6.27 -56.39
CA LEU A 159 -32.25 -5.10 -55.54
C LEU A 159 -32.80 -5.25 -54.12
N THR A 160 -33.99 -5.86 -53.98
CA THR A 160 -34.59 -6.13 -52.67
C THR A 160 -33.72 -7.07 -51.84
N SER A 161 -33.23 -8.17 -52.42
CA SER A 161 -32.38 -9.10 -51.67
C SER A 161 -31.03 -8.50 -51.27
N ILE A 162 -30.47 -7.59 -52.06
CA ILE A 162 -29.25 -6.86 -51.68
C ILE A 162 -29.54 -5.87 -50.54
N ASN A 163 -30.67 -5.14 -50.60
CA ASN A 163 -31.09 -4.27 -49.50
C ASN A 163 -31.33 -5.04 -48.20
N ASP A 164 -31.88 -6.26 -48.26
CA ASP A 164 -32.05 -7.12 -47.08
C ASP A 164 -30.72 -7.56 -46.45
N LEU A 165 -29.65 -7.67 -47.25
CA LEU A 165 -28.29 -7.90 -46.75
C LEU A 165 -27.71 -6.62 -46.14
N ILE A 166 -27.90 -5.46 -46.78
CA ILE A 166 -27.46 -4.17 -46.25
C ILE A 166 -28.13 -3.92 -44.88
N ALA A 167 -29.44 -4.06 -44.78
CA ALA A 167 -30.18 -3.88 -43.53
C ALA A 167 -29.67 -4.83 -42.43
N PHE A 168 -29.41 -6.10 -42.78
CA PHE A 168 -28.82 -7.06 -41.86
C PHE A 168 -27.44 -6.62 -41.36
N GLN A 169 -26.52 -6.25 -42.27
CA GLN A 169 -25.17 -5.80 -41.88
C GLN A 169 -25.21 -4.50 -41.06
N THR A 170 -26.08 -3.55 -41.43
CA THR A 170 -26.30 -2.31 -40.67
C THR A 170 -26.81 -2.61 -39.26
N SER A 171 -27.81 -3.49 -39.10
CA SER A 171 -28.32 -3.87 -37.77
C SER A 171 -27.25 -4.52 -36.89
N LEU A 172 -26.36 -5.33 -37.47
CA LEU A 172 -25.23 -5.90 -36.74
C LEU A 172 -24.27 -4.79 -36.29
N MET A 173 -23.96 -3.81 -37.15
CA MET A 173 -23.11 -2.68 -36.81
C MET A 173 -23.73 -1.79 -35.71
N GLU A 174 -25.02 -1.49 -35.79
CA GLU A 174 -25.74 -0.74 -34.76
C GLU A 174 -25.73 -1.46 -33.41
N LYS A 175 -25.98 -2.77 -33.42
CA LYS A 175 -25.92 -3.61 -32.22
C LYS A 175 -24.52 -3.59 -31.59
N ALA A 176 -23.47 -3.81 -32.39
CA ALA A 176 -22.09 -3.75 -31.89
C ALA A 176 -21.71 -2.36 -31.37
N GLY A 177 -22.14 -1.29 -32.05
CA GLY A 177 -21.92 0.08 -31.59
C GLY A 177 -22.58 0.35 -30.24
N LYS A 178 -23.82 -0.13 -30.06
CA LYS A 178 -24.54 -0.03 -28.78
C LYS A 178 -23.85 -0.84 -27.67
N GLU A 179 -23.49 -2.09 -27.94
CA GLU A 179 -22.79 -2.96 -26.99
C GLU A 179 -21.42 -2.37 -26.60
N ALA A 180 -20.69 -1.78 -27.56
CA ALA A 180 -19.43 -1.09 -27.28
C ALA A 180 -19.63 0.17 -26.41
N GLY A 181 -20.71 0.93 -26.64
CA GLY A 181 -21.09 2.07 -25.80
C GLY A 181 -21.43 1.67 -24.36
N GLU A 182 -22.30 0.66 -24.20
CA GLU A 182 -22.65 0.12 -22.88
C GLU A 182 -21.43 -0.48 -22.16
N LEU A 183 -20.54 -1.13 -22.89
CA LEU A 183 -19.26 -1.62 -22.36
C LEU A 183 -18.36 -0.47 -21.91
N ALA A 184 -18.31 0.63 -22.64
CA ALA A 184 -17.54 1.82 -22.26
C ALA A 184 -18.10 2.49 -20.99
N ASP A 185 -19.42 2.69 -20.91
CA ASP A 185 -20.08 3.33 -19.77
C ASP A 185 -19.97 2.49 -18.48
N SER A 186 -20.17 1.18 -18.58
CA SER A 186 -19.97 0.24 -17.48
C SER A 186 -18.50 0.19 -17.06
N THR A 187 -17.55 0.19 -18.01
CA THR A 187 -16.12 0.28 -17.71
C THR A 187 -15.78 1.56 -16.97
N LYS A 188 -16.30 2.71 -17.41
CA LYS A 188 -16.08 4.00 -16.73
C LYS A 188 -16.59 3.96 -15.29
N THR A 189 -17.80 3.45 -15.09
CA THR A 189 -18.42 3.34 -13.76
C THR A 189 -17.60 2.42 -12.83
N LEU A 190 -17.15 1.27 -13.34
CA LEU A 190 -16.32 0.33 -12.61
C LEU A 190 -14.96 0.94 -12.22
N LEU A 191 -14.28 1.59 -13.17
CA LEU A 191 -12.98 2.23 -12.92
C LEU A 191 -13.10 3.32 -11.86
N VAL A 192 -14.09 4.22 -11.95
CA VAL A 192 -14.33 5.26 -10.95
C VAL A 192 -14.61 4.67 -9.58
N THR A 193 -15.46 3.65 -9.50
CA THR A 193 -15.80 3.00 -8.23
C THR A 193 -14.58 2.34 -7.59
N MET A 194 -13.75 1.67 -8.39
CA MET A 194 -12.50 1.06 -7.92
C MET A 194 -11.47 2.09 -7.48
N SER A 195 -11.32 3.20 -8.22
CA SER A 195 -10.44 4.29 -7.82
C SER A 195 -10.87 4.93 -6.49
N VAL A 196 -12.18 5.20 -6.33
CA VAL A 196 -12.71 5.74 -5.06
C VAL A 196 -12.47 4.76 -3.91
N LEU A 197 -12.76 3.48 -4.10
CA LEU A 197 -12.53 2.45 -3.08
C LEU A 197 -11.04 2.36 -2.70
N ALA A 198 -10.15 2.38 -3.70
CA ALA A 198 -8.71 2.35 -3.47
C ALA A 198 -8.24 3.57 -2.65
N VAL A 199 -8.75 4.77 -2.93
CA VAL A 199 -8.45 5.98 -2.16
C VAL A 199 -8.95 5.86 -0.72
N VAL A 200 -10.19 5.42 -0.52
CA VAL A 200 -10.77 5.23 0.82
C VAL A 200 -9.95 4.24 1.65
N LEU A 201 -9.58 3.10 1.06
CA LEU A 201 -8.73 2.11 1.72
C LEU A 201 -7.34 2.67 2.03
N SER A 202 -6.76 3.44 1.12
CA SER A 202 -5.45 4.08 1.31
C SER A 202 -5.47 5.07 2.48
N VAL A 203 -6.50 5.92 2.55
CA VAL A 203 -6.69 6.88 3.64
C VAL A 203 -6.90 6.16 4.97
N LEU A 204 -7.72 5.10 4.98
CA LEU A 204 -7.95 4.29 6.17
C LEU A 204 -6.66 3.64 6.67
N PHE A 205 -5.87 3.03 5.78
CA PHE A 205 -4.58 2.44 6.14
C PHE A 205 -3.59 3.49 6.63
N ALA A 206 -3.49 4.63 5.96
CA ALA A 206 -2.63 5.73 6.38
C ALA A 206 -3.00 6.22 7.78
N PHE A 207 -4.29 6.40 8.06
CA PHE A 207 -4.79 6.78 9.38
C PHE A 207 -4.45 5.75 10.47
N LEU A 208 -4.68 4.45 10.20
CA LEU A 208 -4.38 3.37 11.14
C LEU A 208 -2.88 3.28 11.45
N ILE A 209 -2.03 3.34 10.43
CA ILE A 209 -0.57 3.30 10.58
C ILE A 209 -0.09 4.51 11.38
N THR A 210 -0.53 5.72 11.00
CA THR A 210 -0.17 6.97 11.68
C THR A 210 -0.56 6.89 13.16
N ARG A 211 -1.80 6.50 13.46
CA ARG A 211 -2.26 6.35 14.85
C ARG A 211 -1.46 5.30 15.63
N SER A 212 -1.04 4.21 14.98
CA SER A 212 -0.25 3.16 15.61
C SER A 212 1.18 3.57 15.94
N LEU A 213 1.74 4.54 15.21
CA LEU A 213 3.11 5.04 15.39
C LEU A 213 3.15 6.28 16.28
N THR A 214 2.34 7.29 15.96
CA THR A 214 2.40 8.60 16.62
C THR A 214 1.98 8.53 18.08
N ARG A 215 1.03 7.66 18.46
CA ARG A 215 0.56 7.57 19.85
C ARG A 215 1.65 7.08 20.81
N PRO A 216 2.29 5.90 20.62
CA PRO A 216 3.33 5.46 21.55
C PRO A 216 4.57 6.36 21.52
N ILE A 217 4.92 6.94 20.35
CA ILE A 217 6.03 7.90 20.27
C ILE A 217 5.75 9.14 21.14
N ASN A 218 4.51 9.64 21.12
CA ASN A 218 4.11 10.74 22.00
C ASN A 218 4.11 10.34 23.48
N GLU A 219 3.70 9.12 23.81
CA GLU A 219 3.75 8.60 25.18
C GLU A 219 5.20 8.51 25.68
N VAL A 220 6.12 7.99 24.88
CA VAL A 220 7.55 7.92 25.20
C VAL A 220 8.16 9.33 25.33
N SER A 221 7.81 10.25 24.43
CA SER A 221 8.26 11.64 24.52
C SER A 221 7.75 12.31 25.80
N GLY A 222 6.49 12.08 26.17
CA GLY A 222 5.91 12.57 27.42
C GLY A 222 6.59 11.98 28.65
N ALA A 223 6.86 10.67 28.66
CA ALA A 223 7.60 9.99 29.72
C ALA A 223 9.01 10.58 29.88
N ALA A 224 9.74 10.77 28.77
CA ALA A 224 11.07 11.37 28.80
C ALA A 224 11.06 12.80 29.39
N LYS A 225 10.04 13.61 29.09
CA LYS A 225 9.87 14.95 29.70
C LYS A 225 9.67 14.87 31.22
N LYS A 226 8.86 13.93 31.70
CA LYS A 226 8.66 13.72 33.15
C LYS A 226 9.94 13.28 33.84
N MET A 227 10.65 12.32 33.25
CA MET A 227 11.95 11.84 33.76
C MET A 227 12.98 12.97 33.82
N ALA A 228 13.00 13.86 32.82
CA ALA A 228 13.88 15.03 32.81
C ALA A 228 13.59 16.01 33.96
N SER A 229 12.34 16.09 34.44
CA SER A 229 11.95 16.85 35.63
C SER A 229 12.09 16.09 36.95
N GLY A 230 12.60 14.85 36.93
CA GLY A 230 12.73 14.00 38.11
C GLY A 230 11.44 13.29 38.55
N ASP A 231 10.35 13.40 37.77
CA ASP A 231 9.11 12.65 38.01
C ASP A 231 9.20 11.28 37.35
N PHE A 232 9.40 10.24 38.17
CA PHE A 232 9.40 8.84 37.74
C PHE A 232 8.11 8.11 38.11
N ASN A 233 7.11 8.79 38.68
CA ASN A 233 5.88 8.16 39.16
C ASN A 233 4.76 8.21 38.10
N PHE A 234 5.01 7.56 36.96
CA PHE A 234 4.03 7.40 35.89
C PHE A 234 4.00 5.96 35.39
N LYS A 235 2.97 5.59 34.64
CA LYS A 235 2.85 4.24 34.08
C LYS A 235 3.24 4.26 32.60
N LEU A 236 4.21 3.42 32.23
CA LEU A 236 4.63 3.23 30.84
C LEU A 236 4.69 1.73 30.52
N GLU A 237 3.71 1.25 29.77
CA GLU A 237 3.60 -0.16 29.39
C GLU A 237 3.18 -0.27 27.93
N SER A 238 3.70 -1.27 27.22
CA SER A 238 3.25 -1.58 25.87
C SER A 238 3.20 -3.08 25.63
N ASN A 239 2.04 -3.53 25.15
CA ASN A 239 1.79 -4.89 24.69
C ASN A 239 2.18 -5.11 23.22
N ALA A 240 2.65 -4.06 22.52
CA ALA A 240 3.05 -4.16 21.12
C ALA A 240 4.37 -4.93 20.99
N LYS A 241 4.44 -5.85 20.03
CA LYS A 241 5.65 -6.68 19.79
C LYS A 241 6.56 -6.13 18.69
N ASP A 242 6.27 -4.94 18.20
CA ASP A 242 7.04 -4.24 17.19
C ASP A 242 8.16 -3.37 17.79
N GLU A 243 8.94 -2.71 16.93
CA GLU A 243 10.05 -1.86 17.32
C GLU A 243 9.60 -0.70 18.21
N VAL A 244 8.37 -0.22 18.02
CA VAL A 244 7.80 0.85 18.84
C VAL A 244 7.54 0.35 20.26
N GLY A 245 6.94 -0.83 20.40
CA GLY A 245 6.75 -1.46 21.71
C GLY A 245 8.06 -1.79 22.41
N GLU A 246 9.11 -2.15 21.65
CA GLU A 246 10.46 -2.36 22.18
C GLU A 246 11.03 -1.07 22.80
N VAL A 247 10.92 0.06 22.09
CA VAL A 247 11.35 1.37 22.63
C VAL A 247 10.58 1.73 23.90
N VAL A 248 9.25 1.53 23.92
CA VAL A 248 8.43 1.80 25.12
C VAL A 248 8.92 0.97 26.31
N ARG A 249 9.15 -0.33 26.12
CA ARG A 249 9.65 -1.21 27.18
C ARG A 249 11.06 -0.85 27.63
N ALA A 250 11.94 -0.48 26.71
CA ALA A 250 13.30 -0.05 27.06
C ALA A 250 13.27 1.20 27.97
N VAL A 251 12.45 2.20 27.63
CA VAL A 251 12.27 3.40 28.46
C VAL A 251 11.63 3.07 29.81
N ALA A 252 10.65 2.15 29.84
CA ALA A 252 10.05 1.68 31.09
C ALA A 252 11.08 0.98 32.00
N SER A 253 11.98 0.16 31.44
CA SER A 253 13.07 -0.46 32.20
C SER A 253 14.01 0.56 32.82
N VAL A 254 14.34 1.66 32.11
CA VAL A 254 15.13 2.77 32.67
C VAL A 254 14.37 3.44 33.82
N GLN A 255 13.07 3.69 33.66
CA GLN A 255 12.23 4.24 34.72
C GLN A 255 12.26 3.35 35.97
N HIS A 256 12.08 2.04 35.83
CA HIS A 256 12.11 1.11 36.95
C HIS A 256 13.47 1.05 37.65
N ALA A 257 14.57 1.10 36.91
CA ALA A 257 15.91 1.13 37.49
C ALA A 257 16.12 2.38 38.37
N VAL A 258 15.71 3.55 37.89
CA VAL A 258 15.81 4.80 38.66
C VAL A 258 14.89 4.80 39.88
N GLN A 259 13.67 4.27 39.76
CA GLN A 259 12.76 4.10 40.91
C GLN A 259 13.37 3.18 41.97
N ALA A 260 13.97 2.06 41.58
CA ALA A 260 14.62 1.14 42.50
C ALA A 260 15.79 1.81 43.24
N MET A 261 16.65 2.55 42.53
CA MET A 261 17.73 3.31 43.17
C MET A 261 17.22 4.40 44.13
N THR A 262 16.12 5.07 43.79
CA THR A 262 15.49 6.07 44.66
C THR A 262 14.96 5.42 45.93
N ALA A 263 14.38 4.23 45.83
CA ALA A 263 13.93 3.45 46.99
C ALA A 263 15.11 3.03 47.89
N ASP A 264 16.22 2.59 47.31
CA ASP A 264 17.44 2.25 48.06
C ASP A 264 18.05 3.47 48.75
N ALA A 265 18.10 4.62 48.07
CA ALA A 265 18.58 5.86 48.67
C ALA A 265 17.72 6.26 49.89
N ASN A 266 16.38 6.15 49.77
CA ASN A 266 15.47 6.42 50.88
C ASN A 266 15.63 5.42 52.04
N LEU A 267 15.80 4.13 51.73
CA LEU A 267 16.08 3.09 52.73
C LEU A 267 17.35 3.41 53.52
N LEU A 268 18.43 3.75 52.83
CA LEU A 268 19.71 4.09 53.45
C LEU A 268 19.63 5.38 54.26
N ALA A 269 18.96 6.41 53.74
CA ALA A 269 18.75 7.66 54.46
C ALA A 269 17.96 7.43 55.76
N GLN A 270 16.89 6.65 55.70
CA GLN A 270 16.10 6.29 56.89
C GLN A 270 16.92 5.49 57.90
N ALA A 271 17.68 4.49 57.44
CA ALA A 271 18.54 3.71 58.31
C ALA A 271 19.61 4.58 59.00
N ALA A 272 20.16 5.57 58.30
CA ALA A 272 21.10 6.52 58.87
C ALA A 272 20.48 7.39 59.96
N VAL A 273 19.26 7.91 59.73
CA VAL A 273 18.50 8.68 60.74
C VAL A 273 18.19 7.84 61.97
N GLU A 274 17.89 6.54 61.79
CA GLU A 274 17.63 5.60 62.87
C GLU A 274 18.92 5.08 63.56
N GLY A 275 20.11 5.53 63.14
CA GLY A 275 21.39 5.06 63.68
C GLY A 275 21.77 3.62 63.27
N LYS A 276 21.04 3.01 62.34
CA LYS A 276 21.30 1.66 61.81
C LYS A 276 22.36 1.72 60.70
N LEU A 277 23.54 2.19 61.06
CA LEU A 277 24.59 2.50 60.08
C LEU A 277 25.10 1.27 59.33
N ALA A 278 24.94 0.04 59.85
CA ALA A 278 25.34 -1.18 59.15
C ALA A 278 24.46 -1.53 57.93
N THR A 279 23.32 -0.86 57.73
CA THR A 279 22.42 -1.14 56.60
C THR A 279 23.09 -0.77 55.26
N ARG A 280 22.97 -1.67 54.27
CA ARG A 280 23.49 -1.48 52.91
C ARG A 280 22.39 -1.73 51.89
N ALA A 281 22.45 -1.02 50.76
CA ALA A 281 21.58 -1.29 49.63
C ALA A 281 22.11 -2.53 48.88
N ASP A 282 21.19 -3.36 48.39
CA ASP A 282 21.57 -4.60 47.71
C ASP A 282 21.94 -4.31 46.24
N ALA A 283 23.25 -4.16 46.00
CA ALA A 283 23.78 -3.88 44.66
C ALA A 283 23.43 -4.96 43.63
N SER A 284 23.18 -6.22 44.03
CA SER A 284 22.88 -7.32 43.10
C SER A 284 21.54 -7.17 42.37
N LYS A 285 20.65 -6.31 42.89
CA LYS A 285 19.36 -5.97 42.26
C LYS A 285 19.48 -5.00 41.09
N HIS A 286 20.66 -4.41 40.90
CA HIS A 286 20.94 -3.40 39.88
C HIS A 286 21.92 -3.95 38.84
N GLN A 287 21.93 -3.35 37.66
CA GLN A 287 22.81 -3.78 36.56
C GLN A 287 23.61 -2.61 36.00
N GLY A 288 24.81 -2.89 35.47
CA GLY A 288 25.64 -1.91 34.78
C GLY A 288 26.03 -0.72 35.66
N ASP A 289 25.88 0.49 35.14
CA ASP A 289 26.28 1.70 35.87
C ASP A 289 25.39 1.99 37.09
N PHE A 290 24.13 1.58 37.08
CA PHE A 290 23.26 1.67 38.26
C PHE A 290 23.80 0.84 39.44
N GLN A 291 24.31 -0.36 39.16
CA GLN A 291 24.99 -1.19 40.15
C GLN A 291 26.24 -0.52 40.70
N LYS A 292 27.08 0.05 39.83
CA LYS A 292 28.29 0.77 40.25
C LYS A 292 27.98 1.93 41.18
N ILE A 293 26.88 2.66 40.93
CA ILE A 293 26.44 3.74 41.82
C ILE A 293 26.09 3.19 43.20
N VAL A 294 25.32 2.11 43.30
CA VAL A 294 24.93 1.50 44.59
C VAL A 294 26.15 0.96 45.34
N VAL A 295 27.08 0.30 44.65
CA VAL A 295 28.37 -0.13 45.24
C VAL A 295 29.16 1.08 45.73
N GLY A 296 29.22 2.16 44.95
CA GLY A 296 29.88 3.40 45.33
C GLY A 296 29.32 3.98 46.62
N VAL A 297 27.99 4.08 46.74
CA VAL A 297 27.32 4.56 47.96
C VAL A 297 27.63 3.67 49.17
N ASN A 298 27.56 2.34 49.01
CA ASN A 298 27.90 1.40 50.08
C ASN A 298 29.36 1.56 50.54
N ASN A 299 30.31 1.70 49.60
CA ASN A 299 31.72 1.94 49.92
C ASN A 299 31.92 3.27 50.65
N THR A 300 31.18 4.32 50.27
CA THR A 300 31.21 5.60 51.00
C THR A 300 30.72 5.43 52.44
N LEU A 301 29.65 4.66 52.67
CA LEU A 301 29.18 4.35 54.02
C LEU A 301 30.23 3.57 54.83
N ASP A 302 30.86 2.54 54.25
CA ASP A 302 31.90 1.76 54.92
C ASP A 302 33.10 2.62 55.35
N ALA A 303 33.51 3.56 54.48
CA ALA A 303 34.60 4.49 54.76
C ALA A 303 34.31 5.43 55.94
N VAL A 304 33.03 5.73 56.21
CA VAL A 304 32.61 6.58 57.32
C VAL A 304 32.39 5.78 58.61
N ILE A 305 31.85 4.56 58.50
CA ILE A 305 31.41 3.77 59.65
C ILE A 305 32.58 3.10 60.38
N GLY A 306 33.60 2.64 59.65
CA GLY A 306 34.79 2.01 60.24
C GLY A 306 35.42 2.88 61.33
N PRO A 307 35.84 4.12 61.03
CA PRO A 307 36.40 5.04 62.02
C PRO A 307 35.44 5.39 63.17
N LEU A 308 34.14 5.55 62.91
CA LEU A 308 33.14 5.83 63.95
C LEU A 308 33.01 4.69 64.96
N ASN A 309 33.04 3.43 64.48
CA ASN A 309 33.01 2.27 65.36
C ASN A 309 34.26 2.17 66.24
N VAL A 310 35.44 2.51 65.70
CA VAL A 310 36.68 2.59 66.49
C VAL A 310 36.55 3.66 67.57
N ALA A 311 36.09 4.86 67.20
CA ALA A 311 35.88 5.94 68.17
C ALA A 311 34.88 5.52 69.28
N ALA A 312 33.75 4.91 68.90
CA ALA A 312 32.75 4.45 69.85
C ALA A 312 33.30 3.37 70.80
N ASN A 313 34.08 2.41 70.30
CA ASN A 313 34.71 1.38 71.14
C ASN A 313 35.68 1.99 72.17
N TYR A 314 36.50 2.96 71.74
CA TYR A 314 37.45 3.62 72.64
C TYR A 314 36.73 4.43 73.73
N VAL A 315 35.67 5.16 73.37
CA VAL A 315 34.84 5.89 74.33
C VAL A 315 34.17 4.92 75.32
N ASP A 316 33.62 3.80 74.85
CA ASP A 316 33.01 2.78 75.71
C ASP A 316 34.01 2.21 76.73
N ARG A 317 35.22 1.84 76.29
CA ARG A 317 36.27 1.32 77.19
C ARG A 317 36.66 2.34 78.26
N ILE A 318 36.92 3.59 77.85
CA ILE A 318 37.26 4.68 78.77
C ILE A 318 36.12 4.91 79.78
N SER A 319 34.85 4.85 79.34
CA SER A 319 33.69 5.04 80.22
C SER A 319 33.56 3.97 81.32
N LYS A 320 34.17 2.80 81.12
CA LYS A 320 34.21 1.68 82.08
C LYS A 320 35.48 1.66 82.92
N GLY A 321 36.35 2.66 82.77
CA GLY A 321 37.62 2.76 83.48
C GLY A 321 38.75 1.92 82.89
N ASP A 322 38.54 1.27 81.74
CA ASP A 322 39.62 0.62 80.98
C ASP A 322 40.26 1.67 80.06
N ILE A 323 41.51 2.04 80.33
CA ILE A 323 42.23 3.03 79.53
C ILE A 323 42.99 2.30 78.42
N PRO A 324 42.51 2.34 77.16
CA PRO A 324 43.15 1.65 76.06
C PRO A 324 44.51 2.27 75.71
N ALA A 325 45.34 1.50 75.01
CA ALA A 325 46.53 2.04 74.35
C ALA A 325 46.12 3.08 73.29
N LYS A 326 47.04 3.98 72.93
CA LYS A 326 46.79 4.98 71.89
C LYS A 326 46.49 4.33 70.54
N ILE A 327 45.61 4.99 69.78
CA ILE A 327 45.32 4.63 68.40
C ILE A 327 46.55 4.96 67.53
N THR A 328 47.16 3.93 66.96
CA THR A 328 48.32 4.04 66.05
C THR A 328 47.94 3.95 64.57
N ASP A 329 46.71 3.54 64.27
CA ASP A 329 46.23 3.40 62.90
C ASP A 329 46.23 4.74 62.15
N SER A 330 46.47 4.66 60.85
CA SER A 330 46.51 5.82 59.96
C SER A 330 45.11 6.18 59.49
N TYR A 331 44.72 7.43 59.72
CA TYR A 331 43.47 8.01 59.24
C TYR A 331 43.77 9.32 58.52
N ASN A 332 42.82 9.76 57.68
CA ASN A 332 42.94 10.99 56.90
C ASN A 332 41.86 12.00 57.32
N GLY A 333 42.13 13.29 57.12
CA GLY A 333 41.18 14.37 57.33
C GLY A 333 40.55 14.38 58.73
N ASP A 334 39.23 14.54 58.78
CA ASP A 334 38.46 14.67 60.03
C ASP A 334 38.59 13.44 60.94
N PHE A 335 38.73 12.23 60.38
CA PHE A 335 38.93 11.03 61.18
C PHE A 335 40.29 11.00 61.87
N ASN A 336 41.33 11.61 61.28
CA ASN A 336 42.62 11.76 61.95
C ASN A 336 42.54 12.76 63.11
N LEU A 337 41.71 13.79 62.99
CA LEU A 337 41.44 14.72 64.09
C LEU A 337 40.73 14.00 65.24
N ILE A 338 39.71 13.19 64.96
CA ILE A 338 39.02 12.37 65.98
C ILE A 338 40.02 11.44 66.69
N LYS A 339 40.88 10.76 65.92
CA LYS A 339 41.96 9.93 66.47
C LYS A 339 42.85 10.72 67.44
N ASN A 340 43.33 11.88 67.02
CA ASN A 340 44.21 12.71 67.84
C ASN A 340 43.51 13.19 69.12
N ASN A 341 42.26 13.62 69.02
CA ASN A 341 41.46 14.03 70.17
C ASN A 341 41.26 12.88 71.18
N LEU A 342 40.98 11.67 70.69
CA LEU A 342 40.87 10.48 71.55
C LEU A 342 42.21 10.14 72.21
N ASN A 343 43.32 10.21 71.47
CA ASN A 343 44.67 9.98 72.04
C ASN A 343 45.04 11.02 73.10
N THR A 344 44.68 12.29 72.90
CA THR A 344 44.85 13.33 73.92
C THR A 344 43.99 13.07 75.15
N CYS A 345 42.76 12.58 74.96
CA CYS A 345 41.89 12.15 76.06
C CYS A 345 42.52 10.99 76.85
N ILE A 346 43.02 9.96 76.16
CA ILE A 346 43.75 8.83 76.78
C ILE A 346 44.94 9.33 77.61
N ASP A 347 45.73 10.27 77.08
CA ASP A 347 46.85 10.87 77.82
C ASP A 347 46.39 11.60 79.08
N ALA A 348 45.32 12.39 78.98
CA ALA A 348 44.80 13.15 80.11
C ALA A 348 44.28 12.21 81.22
N VAL A 349 43.52 11.16 80.85
CA VAL A 349 43.00 10.18 81.81
C VAL A 349 44.15 9.40 82.47
N ASN A 350 45.16 8.97 81.71
CA ASN A 350 46.34 8.30 82.27
C ASN A 350 47.09 9.16 83.29
N LYS A 351 47.25 10.46 83.00
CA LYS A 351 47.86 11.40 83.96
C LYS A 351 47.03 11.52 85.24
N LEU A 352 45.71 11.65 85.12
CA LEU A 352 44.81 11.71 86.29
C LEU A 352 44.90 10.44 87.15
N VAL A 353 44.97 9.26 86.54
CA VAL A 353 45.16 8.00 87.28
C VAL A 353 46.53 7.95 87.96
N ALA A 354 47.59 8.42 87.31
CA ALA A 354 48.91 8.51 87.91
C ALA A 354 48.95 9.49 89.10
N ASP A 355 48.32 10.66 88.97
CA ASP A 355 48.20 11.64 90.04
C ASP A 355 47.40 11.07 91.22
N ALA A 356 46.27 10.40 90.95
CA ALA A 356 45.45 9.75 91.98
C ALA A 356 46.23 8.64 92.72
N ASN A 357 47.03 7.84 92.01
CA ASN A 357 47.89 6.84 92.63
C ASN A 357 48.98 7.49 93.50
N THR A 358 49.54 8.62 93.06
CA THR A 358 50.54 9.38 93.82
C THR A 358 49.93 9.95 95.10
N LEU A 359 48.73 10.54 95.01
CA LEU A 359 47.98 11.05 96.16
C LEU A 359 47.59 9.92 97.13
N SER A 360 47.13 8.78 96.61
CA SER A 360 46.81 7.60 97.42
C SER A 360 48.03 7.11 98.19
N LYS A 361 49.18 7.02 97.53
CA LYS A 361 50.45 6.66 98.17
C LYS A 361 50.88 7.66 99.24
N ALA A 362 50.77 8.96 98.96
CA ALA A 362 51.08 10.01 99.94
C ALA A 362 50.16 9.96 101.17
N ALA A 363 48.86 9.66 100.97
CA ALA A 363 47.89 9.46 102.04
C ALA A 363 48.21 8.24 102.92
N VAL A 364 48.57 7.10 102.30
CA VAL A 364 48.99 5.88 103.01
C VAL A 364 50.28 6.09 103.81
N GLU A 365 51.20 6.91 103.30
CA GLU A 365 52.45 7.29 103.97
C GLU A 365 52.27 8.37 105.06
N GLY A 366 51.05 8.85 105.31
CA GLY A 366 50.72 9.82 106.37
C GLY A 366 51.19 11.26 106.08
N ARG A 367 51.56 11.58 104.83
CA ARG A 367 52.03 12.90 104.42
C ARG A 367 50.90 13.68 103.73
N LEU A 368 50.01 14.27 104.52
CA LEU A 368 48.86 15.06 104.03
C LEU A 368 48.97 16.58 104.30
N ALA A 369 50.16 17.09 104.59
CA ALA A 369 50.39 18.54 104.58
C ALA A 369 50.76 18.96 103.15
N THR A 370 50.01 19.95 102.62
CA THR A 370 50.23 20.61 101.33
C THR A 370 51.65 21.08 101.12
#